data_AF-A0A2I8AFL7-F1
#
_entry.id   AF-A0A2I8AFL7-F1
#
_cell.length_a   1.000
_cell.length_b   1.000
_cell.length_c   1.000
_cell.angle_alpha   90.00
_cell.angle_beta   90.00
_cell.angle_gamma   90.00
#
_symmetry.space_group_name_H-M   'P 1'
#
loop_
_entity.id
_entity.type
_entity.pdbx_description
1 polymer ?
#
loop_
_entity_poly.entity_id
_entity_poly.type
_entity_poly.pdbx_seq_one_letter_code
_entity_poly.pdbx_strand_id
1 'polypeptide(L)'
;MCSPWTPPENTKEVFRVNHGAAMYIVRPGLAELWLFDELTKLGLQPELWPGDDAYDLRVEVAGKVLAIDVKDARSAKQLARRLNTDTIPSEPSWNDAYFVLPPWRDSQHYRHALQVNLKPNVPVLWANDLLTRIKGDIAK
;
A
#
# COMPACT_ATOMS: atom_id res chain seq x y z
N MET A 1 18.25 22.04 -10.79
CA MET A 1 19.34 21.31 -11.47
C MET A 1 19.85 20.26 -10.51
N CYS A 2 19.61 18.98 -10.78
CA CYS A 2 20.24 17.91 -10.01
C CYS A 2 21.73 17.91 -10.35
N SER A 3 22.60 18.02 -9.35
CA SER A 3 24.03 17.85 -9.57
C SER A 3 24.30 16.44 -10.12
N PRO A 4 25.21 16.27 -11.10
CA PRO A 4 25.60 14.95 -11.55
C PRO A 4 26.15 14.17 -10.37
N TRP A 5 25.64 12.96 -10.18
CA TRP A 5 26.11 12.05 -9.13
C TRP A 5 27.57 11.69 -9.43
N THR A 6 28.48 12.05 -8.52
CA THR A 6 29.89 11.63 -8.56
C THR A 6 30.08 10.43 -7.65
N PRO A 7 30.53 9.27 -8.19
CA PRO A 7 30.84 8.11 -7.36
C PRO A 7 31.97 8.44 -6.37
N PRO A 8 31.92 7.94 -5.12
CA PRO A 8 33.03 8.09 -4.18
C PRO A 8 34.27 7.32 -4.65
N GLU A 9 35.46 7.85 -4.35
CA GLU A 9 36.79 7.45 -4.84
C GLU A 9 37.18 5.97 -4.62
N ASN A 10 36.40 5.21 -3.85
CA ASN A 10 36.65 3.80 -3.50
C ASN A 10 35.49 2.88 -3.92
N THR A 11 34.85 3.15 -5.06
CA THR A 11 33.72 2.35 -5.55
C THR A 11 34.20 1.05 -6.19
N LYS A 12 34.32 0.00 -5.37
CA LYS A 12 34.27 -1.38 -5.86
C LYS A 12 32.89 -1.57 -6.52
N GLU A 13 32.90 -1.71 -7.85
CA GLU A 13 31.83 -2.24 -8.70
C GLU A 13 30.39 -1.78 -8.38
N VAL A 14 29.87 -0.82 -9.16
CA VAL A 14 28.46 -0.43 -9.08
C VAL A 14 27.60 -1.48 -9.79
N PHE A 15 26.83 -2.26 -9.03
CA PHE A 15 25.86 -3.22 -9.58
C PHE A 15 24.47 -2.59 -9.66
N ARG A 16 23.76 -2.83 -10.78
CA ARG A 16 22.35 -2.47 -10.94
C ARG A 16 21.49 -3.73 -10.90
N VAL A 17 20.41 -3.69 -10.13
CA VAL A 17 19.38 -4.74 -10.15
C VAL A 17 18.77 -4.83 -11.56
N ASN A 18 18.56 -6.07 -12.05
CA ASN A 18 17.93 -6.25 -13.36
C ASN A 18 16.53 -5.61 -13.41
N HIS A 19 16.05 -5.26 -14.59
CA HIS A 19 14.81 -4.49 -14.73
C HIS A 19 13.60 -5.19 -14.10
N GLY A 20 13.49 -6.51 -14.23
CA GLY A 20 12.38 -7.28 -13.67
C GLY A 20 12.34 -7.20 -12.14
N ALA A 21 13.47 -7.50 -11.48
CA ALA A 21 13.58 -7.38 -10.04
C ALA A 21 13.43 -5.91 -9.58
N ALA A 22 13.96 -4.95 -10.34
CA ALA A 22 13.78 -3.54 -10.03
C ALA A 22 12.30 -3.11 -10.08
N MET A 23 11.51 -3.61 -11.03
CA MET A 23 10.10 -3.21 -11.21
C MET A 23 9.12 -3.98 -10.35
N TYR A 24 9.39 -5.25 -10.06
CA TYR A 24 8.43 -6.15 -9.42
C TYR A 24 8.79 -6.53 -7.97
N ILE A 25 9.98 -6.18 -7.51
CA ILE A 25 10.46 -6.53 -6.16
C ILE A 25 10.94 -5.27 -5.42
N VAL A 26 11.77 -4.44 -6.05
CA VAL A 26 12.52 -3.40 -5.32
C VAL A 26 11.81 -2.04 -5.27
N ARG A 27 10.99 -1.70 -6.27
CA ARG A 27 10.35 -0.38 -6.35
C ARG A 27 8.91 -0.46 -5.85
N PRO A 28 8.45 0.57 -5.10
CA PRO A 28 7.06 0.62 -4.67
C PRO A 28 6.14 0.78 -5.87
N GLY A 29 4.96 0.19 -5.75
CA GLY A 29 3.90 0.38 -6.71
C GLY A 29 3.49 1.85 -6.80
N LEU A 30 3.01 2.28 -7.97
CA LEU A 30 2.45 3.63 -8.14
C LEU A 30 1.25 3.86 -7.20
N ALA A 31 0.52 2.80 -6.84
CA ALA A 31 -0.58 2.85 -5.89
C ALA A 31 -0.12 3.16 -4.46
N GLU A 32 0.98 2.54 -4.03
CA GLU A 32 1.58 2.74 -2.71
C GLU A 32 2.11 4.16 -2.57
N LEU A 33 2.89 4.62 -3.56
CA LEU A 33 3.42 5.98 -3.58
C LEU A 33 2.31 7.04 -3.61
N TRP A 34 1.27 6.82 -4.41
CA TRP A 34 0.14 7.74 -4.44
C TRP A 34 -0.57 7.82 -3.08
N LEU A 35 -0.81 6.68 -2.42
CA LEU A 35 -1.46 6.68 -1.11
C LEU A 35 -0.57 7.30 -0.02
N PHE A 36 0.74 7.03 -0.07
CA PHE A 36 1.74 7.68 0.78
C PHE A 36 1.66 9.20 0.67
N ASP A 37 1.64 9.73 -0.56
CA ASP A 37 1.55 11.16 -0.82
C ASP A 37 0.22 11.74 -0.31
N GLU A 38 -0.90 11.06 -0.54
CA GLU A 38 -2.21 11.51 -0.04
C GLU A 38 -2.27 11.53 1.49
N LEU A 39 -1.73 10.52 2.17
CA LEU A 39 -1.64 10.50 3.63
C LEU A 39 -0.73 11.62 4.16
N THR A 40 0.41 11.84 3.51
CA THR A 40 1.34 12.92 3.86
C THR A 40 0.68 14.30 3.72
N LYS A 41 -0.15 14.51 2.68
CA LYS A 41 -0.91 15.76 2.50
C LYS A 41 -1.94 16.00 3.61
N LEU A 42 -2.36 14.96 4.32
CA LEU A 42 -3.22 15.09 5.51
C LEU A 42 -2.42 15.45 6.78
N GLY A 43 -1.11 15.66 6.67
CA GLY A 43 -0.23 15.97 7.80
C GLY A 43 0.22 14.75 8.60
N LEU A 44 -0.05 13.55 8.10
CA LEU A 44 0.39 12.30 8.72
C LEU A 44 1.84 11.97 8.33
N GLN A 45 2.45 11.05 9.08
CA GLN A 45 3.79 10.53 8.82
C GLN A 45 3.71 9.04 8.47
N PRO A 46 3.27 8.67 7.26
CA PRO A 46 3.26 7.28 6.83
C PRO A 46 4.69 6.74 6.67
N GLU A 47 4.88 5.45 6.91
CA GLU A 47 6.11 4.68 6.70
C GLU A 47 5.87 3.67 5.58
N LEU A 48 6.82 3.52 4.66
CA LEU A 48 6.78 2.50 3.60
C LEU A 48 7.49 1.22 4.06
N TRP A 49 6.92 0.07 3.72
CA TRP A 49 7.48 -1.28 3.92
C TRP A 49 8.03 -1.56 5.33
N PRO A 50 7.26 -1.31 6.40
CA PRO A 50 7.62 -1.70 7.76
C PRO A 50 7.99 -3.18 7.88
N GLY A 51 9.01 -3.46 8.70
CA GLY A 51 9.36 -4.82 9.13
C GLY A 51 9.65 -5.78 7.98
N ASP A 52 10.55 -5.40 7.07
CA ASP A 52 10.97 -6.20 5.93
C ASP A 52 9.82 -6.58 4.98
N ASP A 53 9.04 -5.58 4.56
CA ASP A 53 7.91 -5.74 3.62
C ASP A 53 6.75 -6.58 4.20
N ALA A 54 6.53 -6.47 5.51
CA ALA A 54 5.38 -7.11 6.15
C ALA A 54 4.05 -6.59 5.59
N TYR A 55 3.98 -5.31 5.26
CA TYR A 55 2.87 -4.66 4.56
C TYR A 55 3.36 -3.36 3.91
N ASP A 56 2.62 -2.83 2.95
CA ASP A 56 3.10 -1.71 2.12
C ASP A 56 3.26 -0.39 2.89
N LEU A 57 2.31 -0.08 3.78
CA LEU A 57 2.21 1.22 4.44
C LEU A 57 1.82 1.07 5.91
N ARG A 58 2.52 1.78 6.79
CA ARG A 58 2.16 1.97 8.20
C ARG A 58 1.84 3.43 8.46
N VAL A 59 0.77 3.74 9.17
CA VAL A 59 0.49 5.13 9.54
C VAL A 59 -0.19 5.21 10.90
N GLU A 60 0.25 6.13 11.74
CA GLU A 60 -0.43 6.42 13.00
C GLU A 60 -1.49 7.52 12.79
N VAL A 61 -2.72 7.25 13.20
CA VAL A 61 -3.86 8.17 13.11
C VAL A 61 -4.58 8.17 14.45
N ALA A 62 -4.67 9.34 15.09
CA ALA A 62 -5.36 9.52 16.38
C ALA A 62 -4.93 8.49 17.46
N GLY A 63 -3.61 8.22 17.57
CA GLY A 63 -3.05 7.26 18.53
C GLY A 63 -3.25 5.79 18.19
N LYS A 64 -3.73 5.47 16.98
CA LYS A 64 -3.86 4.10 16.47
C LYS A 64 -2.97 3.89 15.26
N VAL A 65 -2.30 2.76 15.22
CA VAL A 65 -1.48 2.31 14.10
C VAL A 65 -2.37 1.56 13.11
N LEU A 66 -2.35 2.01 11.86
CA LEU A 66 -2.98 1.35 10.72
C LEU A 66 -1.91 0.65 9.87
N ALA A 67 -2.11 -0.64 9.62
CA ALA A 67 -1.38 -1.38 8.60
C ALA A 67 -2.18 -1.40 7.29
N ILE A 68 -1.54 -1.06 6.19
CA ILE A 68 -2.17 -0.91 4.88
C ILE A 68 -1.37 -1.74 3.87
N ASP A 69 -2.08 -2.60 3.15
CA ASP A 69 -1.50 -3.45 2.11
C ASP A 69 -2.27 -3.21 0.79
N VAL A 70 -1.61 -2.58 -0.16
CA VAL A 70 -2.20 -2.02 -1.38
C VAL A 70 -2.25 -3.07 -2.48
N LYS A 71 -3.44 -3.31 -3.04
CA LYS A 71 -3.64 -4.32 -4.09
C LYS A 71 -4.17 -3.71 -5.38
N ASP A 72 -3.27 -3.36 -6.29
CA ASP A 72 -3.62 -2.94 -7.66
C ASP A 72 -3.71 -4.14 -8.62
N ALA A 73 -4.85 -4.84 -8.60
CA ALA A 73 -5.12 -5.94 -9.52
C ALA A 73 -6.12 -5.56 -10.61
N ARG A 74 -5.81 -5.87 -11.88
CA ARG A 74 -6.74 -5.67 -13.00
C ARG A 74 -7.99 -6.54 -12.91
N SER A 75 -7.88 -7.76 -12.37
CA SER A 75 -8.98 -8.73 -12.33
C SER A 75 -9.52 -8.90 -10.90
N ALA A 76 -10.71 -8.36 -10.64
CA ALA A 76 -11.40 -8.45 -9.35
C ALA A 76 -11.59 -9.90 -8.86
N LYS A 77 -11.96 -10.83 -9.75
CA LYS A 77 -12.18 -12.25 -9.37
C LYS A 77 -10.90 -12.93 -8.88
N GLN A 78 -9.80 -12.73 -9.61
CA GLN A 78 -8.49 -13.26 -9.21
C GLN A 78 -7.99 -12.63 -7.91
N LEU A 79 -8.22 -11.33 -7.73
CA LEU A 79 -7.91 -10.63 -6.49
C LEU A 79 -8.69 -11.23 -5.32
N ALA A 80 -10.03 -11.33 -5.43
CA ALA A 80 -10.87 -11.93 -4.39
C ALA A 80 -10.39 -13.33 -4.01
N ARG A 81 -10.06 -14.18 -4.99
CA ARG A 81 -9.54 -15.53 -4.73
C ARG A 81 -8.26 -15.50 -3.90
N ARG A 82 -7.34 -14.56 -4.16
CA ARG A 82 -6.10 -14.40 -3.37
C ARG A 82 -6.43 -13.91 -1.96
N LEU A 83 -7.16 -12.80 -1.85
CA LEU A 83 -7.50 -12.17 -0.57
C LEU A 83 -8.29 -13.10 0.37
N ASN A 84 -9.08 -14.01 -0.17
CA ASN A 84 -9.84 -15.00 0.61
C ASN A 84 -8.97 -16.00 1.39
N THR A 85 -7.68 -16.08 1.08
CA THR A 85 -6.68 -16.93 1.74
C THR A 85 -5.51 -16.12 2.27
N ASP A 86 -5.50 -14.81 2.08
CA ASP A 86 -4.40 -13.93 2.42
C ASP A 86 -4.63 -13.28 3.79
N THR A 87 -3.54 -12.88 4.44
CA THR A 87 -3.56 -12.24 5.75
C THR A 87 -2.45 -11.22 5.85
N ILE A 88 -2.75 -10.05 6.40
CA ILE A 88 -1.73 -9.04 6.69
C ILE A 88 -0.96 -9.50 7.93
N PRO A 89 0.39 -9.64 7.86
CA PRO A 89 1.23 -9.96 9.00
C PRO A 89 0.98 -9.04 10.19
N SER A 90 0.94 -9.62 11.39
CA SER A 90 0.69 -8.89 12.64
C SER A 90 1.91 -8.17 13.19
N GLU A 91 3.10 -8.43 12.63
CA GLU A 91 4.36 -7.78 13.01
C GLU A 91 4.92 -7.01 11.81
N PRO A 92 5.32 -5.73 11.97
CA PRO A 92 5.25 -4.93 13.20
C PRO A 92 3.80 -4.66 13.65
N SER A 93 3.57 -4.61 14.97
CA SER A 93 2.23 -4.49 15.57
C SER A 93 1.41 -3.30 15.07
N TRP A 94 0.12 -3.54 14.83
CA TRP A 94 -0.87 -2.55 14.41
C TRP A 94 -2.19 -2.72 15.19
N ASN A 95 -3.04 -1.68 15.18
CA ASN A 95 -4.36 -1.71 15.80
C ASN A 95 -5.45 -2.16 14.81
N ASP A 96 -5.42 -1.64 13.58
CA ASP A 96 -6.28 -2.09 12.48
C ASP A 96 -5.42 -2.37 11.23
N ALA A 97 -5.87 -3.30 10.39
CA ALA A 97 -5.22 -3.63 9.12
C ALA A 97 -6.22 -3.74 7.97
N TYR A 98 -5.85 -3.24 6.79
CA TYR A 98 -6.70 -3.27 5.60
C TYR A 98 -5.93 -3.60 4.33
N PHE A 99 -6.54 -4.43 3.49
CA PHE A 99 -6.20 -4.49 2.07
C PHE A 99 -6.84 -3.28 1.37
N VAL A 100 -6.03 -2.44 0.74
CA VAL A 100 -6.49 -1.18 0.16
C VAL A 100 -6.43 -1.23 -1.36
N LEU A 101 -7.56 -0.89 -2.01
CA LEU A 101 -7.66 -0.87 -3.46
C LEU A 101 -7.56 0.56 -3.99
N PRO A 102 -6.76 0.79 -5.04
CA PRO A 102 -6.57 2.12 -5.58
C PRO A 102 -7.84 2.64 -6.27
N PRO A 103 -8.05 3.96 -6.30
CA PRO A 103 -9.29 4.57 -6.77
C PRO A 103 -9.52 4.36 -8.28
N TRP A 104 -8.47 4.16 -9.09
CA TRP A 104 -8.63 3.89 -10.53
C TRP A 104 -9.17 2.49 -10.85
N ARG A 105 -9.28 1.58 -9.87
CA ARG A 105 -9.99 0.30 -10.03
C ARG A 105 -11.45 0.39 -9.63
N ASP A 106 -11.87 1.52 -9.07
CA ASP A 106 -13.19 1.71 -8.51
C ASP A 106 -14.25 1.96 -9.60
N SER A 107 -14.77 0.87 -10.15
CA SER A 107 -15.94 0.89 -11.04
C SER A 107 -17.03 0.00 -10.48
N GLN A 108 -18.29 0.30 -10.82
CA GLN A 108 -19.44 -0.50 -10.40
C GLN A 108 -19.28 -1.99 -10.71
N HIS A 109 -18.82 -2.31 -11.93
CA HIS A 109 -18.57 -3.69 -12.35
C HIS A 109 -17.46 -4.35 -11.51
N TYR A 110 -16.35 -3.64 -11.26
CA TYR A 110 -15.24 -4.18 -10.45
C TYR A 110 -15.68 -4.41 -9.01
N ARG A 111 -16.37 -3.43 -8.39
CA ARG A 111 -16.93 -3.55 -7.03
C ARG A 111 -17.83 -4.78 -6.92
N HIS A 112 -18.78 -4.93 -7.86
CA HIS A 112 -19.70 -6.05 -7.86
C HIS A 112 -18.95 -7.39 -8.01
N ALA A 113 -18.05 -7.49 -8.99
CA ALA A 113 -17.26 -8.70 -9.22
C ALA A 113 -16.37 -9.06 -8.02
N LEU A 114 -15.80 -8.07 -7.32
CA LEU A 114 -15.04 -8.31 -6.10
C LEU A 114 -15.97 -8.82 -4.99
N GLN A 115 -17.06 -8.11 -4.72
CA GLN A 115 -18.00 -8.40 -3.63
C GLN A 115 -18.60 -9.81 -3.72
N VAL A 116 -19.04 -10.25 -4.90
CA VAL A 116 -19.65 -11.59 -5.06
C VAL A 116 -18.64 -12.73 -4.90
N ASN A 117 -17.33 -12.46 -5.00
CA ASN A 117 -16.28 -13.47 -4.86
C ASN A 117 -15.51 -13.37 -3.54
N LEU A 118 -15.67 -12.29 -2.76
CA LEU A 118 -14.94 -12.04 -1.53
C LEU A 118 -15.67 -12.65 -0.32
N LYS A 119 -14.93 -13.24 0.62
CA LYS A 119 -15.48 -13.72 1.89
C LYS A 119 -15.85 -12.53 2.80
N PRO A 120 -16.87 -12.66 3.68
CA PRO A 120 -17.37 -11.53 4.49
C PRO A 120 -16.36 -10.86 5.43
N ASN A 121 -15.36 -11.60 5.92
CA ASN A 121 -14.44 -11.12 6.97
C ASN A 121 -13.09 -10.61 6.44
N VAL A 122 -12.95 -10.46 5.12
CA VAL A 122 -11.70 -9.92 4.56
C VAL A 122 -11.72 -8.40 4.68
N PRO A 123 -10.74 -7.76 5.36
CA PRO A 123 -10.76 -6.33 5.63
C PRO A 123 -10.31 -5.54 4.39
N VAL A 124 -11.20 -5.36 3.42
CA VAL A 124 -10.92 -4.61 2.18
C VAL A 124 -11.54 -3.22 2.24
N LEU A 125 -10.77 -2.20 1.89
CA LEU A 125 -11.23 -0.82 1.73
C LEU A 125 -10.79 -0.23 0.38
N TRP A 126 -11.59 0.69 -0.15
CA TRP A 126 -11.13 1.57 -1.23
C TRP A 126 -10.31 2.69 -0.63
N ALA A 127 -9.26 3.13 -1.33
CA ALA A 127 -8.38 4.16 -0.80
C ALA A 127 -9.11 5.48 -0.51
N ASN A 128 -10.10 5.86 -1.31
CA ASN A 128 -10.93 7.04 -1.05
C ASN A 128 -11.77 6.90 0.23
N ASP A 129 -12.29 5.69 0.49
CA ASP A 129 -13.07 5.39 1.70
C ASP A 129 -12.16 5.43 2.93
N LEU A 130 -10.94 4.90 2.82
CA LEU A 130 -9.90 4.98 3.85
C LEU A 130 -9.53 6.45 4.15
N LEU A 131 -9.22 7.25 3.13
CA LEU A 131 -8.87 8.66 3.30
C LEU A 131 -10.02 9.46 3.94
N THR A 132 -11.26 9.16 3.58
CA THR A 132 -12.45 9.78 4.19
C THR A 132 -12.58 9.41 5.66
N ARG A 133 -12.38 8.14 6.00
CA ARG A 133 -12.37 7.68 7.40
C ARG A 133 -11.27 8.38 8.21
N ILE A 134 -10.05 8.41 7.70
CA ILE A 134 -8.90 9.03 8.36
C ILE A 134 -9.17 10.52 8.62
N LYS A 135 -9.70 11.26 7.64
CA LYS A 135 -10.11 12.66 7.83
C LYS A 135 -11.14 12.81 8.95
N GLY A 136 -12.10 11.90 9.03
CA GLY A 136 -13.11 11.87 10.09
C GLY A 136 -12.52 11.55 11.47
N ASP A 137 -11.46 10.76 11.54
CA ASP A 137 -10.78 10.41 12.80
C ASP A 137 -9.82 11.51 13.27
N ILE A 138 -9.21 12.27 12.35
CA ILE A 138 -8.40 13.47 12.67
C ILE A 138 -9.27 14.62 13.17
N ALA A 139 -10.51 14.74 12.68
CA ALA A 139 -11.41 15.84 13.00
C ALA A 139 -12.13 15.71 14.37
N LYS A 140 -11.96 14.58 15.07
CA LYS A 140 -12.55 14.32 16.40
C LYS A 140 -11.59 14.75 17.50
#